data_AF-A0AAV0N3T6-F1
#
_entry.id   AF-A0AAV0N3T6-F1
#
_cell.length_a   1.000
_cell.length_b   1.000
_cell.length_c   1.000
_cell.angle_alpha   90.00
_cell.angle_beta   90.00
_cell.angle_gamma   90.00
#
_symmetry.space_group_name_H-M   'P 1'
#
loop_
_entity.id
_entity.type
_entity.pdbx_description
1 polymer ?
#
loop_
_entity_poly.entity_id
_entity_poly.type
_entity_poly.pdbx_seq_one_letter_code
_entity_poly.pdbx_strand_id
1 'polypeptide(L)'
;MSAKKQRGARKTVTKPPAWQEIITLSDSDSERTPARTVFCLNVKNDIDVRKFDAMEDCFILDFDPYDQPAADRKCENVGPDTEIALIAEKGQVACRDYPHARHLCAKFPFDRTPHQKYCSMCYCYVCDTAAPCALWEVGTSQHCHAMGQIAAWQVERDRMRTRRCLAMASKIR
;
A
#
# COMPACT_ATOMS: atom_id res chain seq x y z
N MET A 1 -17.58 42.45 68.82
CA MET A 1 -16.81 41.63 67.86
C MET A 1 -17.30 40.21 67.95
N SER A 2 -17.89 39.63 66.89
CA SER A 2 -18.02 38.17 66.76
C SER A 2 -18.43 37.77 65.34
N ALA A 3 -17.77 36.72 64.87
CA ALA A 3 -17.51 36.32 63.49
C ALA A 3 -18.73 36.02 62.60
N LYS A 4 -18.63 36.43 61.34
CA LYS A 4 -19.40 35.89 60.20
C LYS A 4 -19.02 34.42 59.99
N LYS A 5 -19.98 33.50 60.13
CA LYS A 5 -19.84 32.09 59.72
C LYS A 5 -20.54 31.88 58.37
N GLN A 6 -19.76 31.87 57.29
CA GLN A 6 -20.23 31.54 55.95
C GLN A 6 -20.64 30.06 55.90
N ARG A 7 -21.88 29.79 55.47
CA ARG A 7 -22.37 28.44 55.17
C ARG A 7 -22.10 28.15 53.69
N GLY A 8 -21.15 27.26 53.41
CA GLY A 8 -20.88 26.78 52.06
C GLY A 8 -22.04 25.93 51.52
N ALA A 9 -22.43 26.20 50.27
CA ALA A 9 -23.47 25.45 49.56
C ALA A 9 -23.02 24.01 49.30
N ARG A 10 -23.83 23.04 49.74
CA ARG A 10 -23.68 21.61 49.49
C ARG A 10 -24.01 21.35 48.02
N LYS A 11 -22.98 21.21 47.16
CA LYS A 11 -23.17 20.81 45.76
C LYS A 11 -23.54 19.33 45.71
N THR A 12 -24.74 19.03 45.22
CA THR A 12 -25.23 17.68 44.93
C THR A 12 -24.42 17.07 43.80
N VAL A 13 -23.73 15.97 44.07
CA VAL A 13 -23.03 15.17 43.05
C VAL A 13 -24.10 14.35 42.31
N THR A 14 -24.46 14.77 41.10
CA THR A 14 -25.24 13.95 40.17
C THR A 14 -24.32 12.89 39.56
N LYS A 15 -24.63 11.62 39.78
CA LYS A 15 -23.95 10.48 39.14
C LYS A 15 -24.13 10.56 37.61
N PRO A 16 -23.07 10.51 36.80
CA PRO A 16 -23.21 10.33 35.35
C PRO A 16 -23.61 8.88 35.01
N PRO A 17 -24.21 8.65 33.82
CA PRO A 17 -24.64 7.33 33.36
C PRO A 17 -23.44 6.39 33.10
N ALA A 18 -23.72 5.08 33.16
CA ALA A 18 -22.77 3.98 33.27
C ALA A 18 -21.84 3.70 32.06
N TRP A 19 -21.65 4.65 31.15
CA TRP A 19 -20.80 4.50 29.95
C TRP A 19 -19.73 5.60 29.83
N GLN A 20 -19.40 6.28 30.93
CA GLN A 20 -18.28 7.22 31.00
C GLN A 20 -17.41 6.93 32.23
N GLU A 21 -16.51 5.96 32.12
CA GLU A 21 -15.26 6.01 32.90
C GLU A 21 -14.25 6.84 32.11
N ILE A 22 -14.26 8.15 32.37
CA ILE A 22 -13.17 9.03 31.93
C ILE A 22 -12.01 8.74 32.89
N ILE A 23 -11.02 7.97 32.44
CA ILE A 23 -9.77 7.81 33.18
C ILE A 23 -8.95 9.08 32.99
N THR A 24 -9.12 10.05 33.90
CA THR A 24 -8.22 11.19 34.01
C THR A 24 -6.96 10.76 34.75
N LEU A 25 -5.88 10.45 34.02
CA LEU A 25 -4.56 10.33 34.61
C LEU A 25 -4.06 11.73 34.97
N SER A 26 -4.06 12.06 36.26
CA SER A 26 -3.44 13.26 36.80
C SER A 26 -1.93 13.07 36.76
N ASP A 27 -1.26 13.71 35.81
CA ASP A 27 0.20 13.82 35.81
C ASP A 27 0.58 15.28 36.04
N SER A 28 1.26 15.52 37.16
CA SER A 28 1.91 16.79 37.47
C SER A 28 3.24 16.79 36.75
N ASP A 29 3.36 17.50 35.63
CA ASP A 29 4.49 18.42 35.45
C ASP A 29 4.34 19.32 34.22
N SER A 30 4.97 20.48 34.37
CA SER A 30 4.89 21.70 33.56
C SER A 30 5.33 21.49 32.09
N GLU A 31 4.58 22.12 31.16
CA GLU A 31 4.87 22.28 29.71
C GLU A 31 4.74 21.06 28.79
N ARG A 32 3.66 20.28 28.93
CA ARG A 32 3.27 19.28 27.92
C ARG A 32 1.96 19.67 27.25
N THR A 33 1.93 19.63 25.92
CA THR A 33 0.72 19.75 25.09
C THR A 33 -0.41 18.94 25.75
N PRO A 34 -1.62 19.50 25.94
CA PRO A 34 -2.66 18.82 26.69
C PRO A 34 -2.87 17.42 26.10
N ALA A 35 -2.87 16.41 26.97
CA ALA A 35 -3.03 15.01 26.58
C ALA A 35 -4.34 14.88 25.78
N ARG A 36 -4.20 14.71 24.46
CA ARG A 36 -5.31 14.52 23.54
C ARG A 36 -6.11 13.31 24.01
N THR A 37 -7.38 13.53 24.30
CA THR A 37 -8.32 12.48 24.70
C THR A 37 -8.43 11.48 23.57
N VAL A 38 -8.05 10.23 23.83
CA VAL A 38 -8.17 9.15 22.84
C VAL A 38 -9.64 8.72 22.77
N PHE A 39 -10.29 9.01 21.65
CA PHE A 39 -11.67 8.62 21.40
C PHE A 39 -11.73 7.41 20.45
N CYS A 40 -12.54 6.42 20.79
CA CYS A 40 -12.87 5.30 19.90
C CYS A 40 -14.07 5.68 19.04
N LEU A 41 -13.90 5.72 17.71
CA LEU A 41 -14.96 6.06 16.79
C LEU A 41 -15.72 4.83 16.32
N ASN A 42 -17.05 4.94 16.21
CA ASN A 42 -17.90 3.96 15.55
C ASN A 42 -18.33 4.48 14.18
N VAL A 43 -17.69 4.00 13.11
CA VAL A 43 -17.71 4.62 11.77
C VAL A 43 -18.93 4.17 10.94
N LYS A 44 -20.06 3.88 11.58
CA LYS A 44 -21.32 3.64 10.86
C LYS A 44 -21.88 4.89 10.16
N ASN A 45 -21.29 6.08 10.37
CA ASN A 45 -21.66 7.34 9.72
C ASN A 45 -20.43 8.10 9.16
N ASP A 46 -20.41 8.33 7.83
CA ASP A 46 -19.38 9.10 7.12
C ASP A 46 -19.28 10.58 7.58
N ILE A 47 -20.36 11.08 8.17
CA ILE A 47 -20.46 12.43 8.74
C ILE A 47 -19.57 12.59 9.98
N ASP A 48 -19.36 11.52 10.73
CA ASP A 48 -18.56 11.58 11.95
C ASP A 48 -17.07 11.67 11.60
N VAL A 49 -16.57 10.83 10.68
CA VAL A 49 -15.15 10.84 10.24
C VAL A 49 -14.68 12.24 9.81
N ARG A 50 -15.46 12.94 8.98
CA ARG A 50 -15.09 14.29 8.48
C ARG A 50 -15.05 15.35 9.56
N LYS A 51 -15.88 15.22 10.60
CA LYS A 51 -15.85 16.15 11.74
C LYS A 51 -14.62 15.91 12.61
N PHE A 52 -14.20 14.65 12.77
CA PHE A 52 -13.03 14.30 13.56
C PHE A 52 -11.71 14.58 12.85
N ASP A 53 -11.65 14.41 11.53
CA ASP A 53 -10.48 14.78 10.70
C ASP A 53 -10.13 16.28 10.82
N ALA A 54 -11.12 17.14 11.12
CA ALA A 54 -10.92 18.56 11.36
C ALA A 54 -10.47 18.91 12.79
N MET A 55 -10.58 17.98 13.75
CA MET A 55 -10.33 18.23 15.17
C MET A 55 -9.11 17.48 15.73
N GLU A 56 -8.81 16.28 15.22
CA GLU A 56 -7.75 15.43 15.73
C GLU A 56 -6.97 14.73 14.60
N ASP A 57 -5.64 14.84 14.65
CA ASP A 57 -4.74 14.22 13.66
C ASP A 57 -4.68 12.69 13.78
N CYS A 58 -5.12 12.11 14.91
CA CYS A 58 -5.03 10.68 15.22
C CYS A 58 -6.29 10.18 15.94
N PHE A 59 -7.03 9.24 15.36
CA PHE A 59 -8.16 8.56 16.00
C PHE A 59 -8.09 7.04 15.81
N ILE A 60 -8.59 6.29 16.79
CA ILE A 60 -8.60 4.81 16.76
C ILE A 60 -9.95 4.36 16.19
N LEU A 61 -9.88 3.61 15.10
CA LEU A 61 -11.04 2.96 14.49
C LEU A 61 -11.48 1.77 15.35
N ASP A 62 -12.79 1.58 15.51
CA ASP A 62 -13.37 0.40 16.16
C ASP A 62 -13.44 -0.84 15.24
N PHE A 63 -12.98 -0.70 14.00
CA PHE A 63 -12.86 -1.77 13.00
C PHE A 63 -11.47 -1.77 12.39
N ASP A 64 -10.99 -2.94 11.94
CA ASP A 64 -9.82 -3.00 11.07
C ASP A 64 -10.25 -2.52 9.67
N PRO A 65 -9.73 -1.37 9.18
CA PRO A 65 -10.10 -0.83 7.87
C PRO A 65 -9.75 -1.77 6.70
N TYR A 66 -9.03 -2.84 6.99
CA TYR A 66 -8.63 -3.84 6.04
C TYR A 66 -9.26 -5.21 6.28
N ASP A 67 -10.26 -5.32 7.16
CA ASP A 67 -11.11 -6.51 7.34
C ASP A 67 -12.17 -6.59 6.24
N GLN A 68 -11.76 -6.36 5.00
CA GLN A 68 -12.58 -6.69 3.85
C GLN A 68 -12.47 -8.20 3.64
N PRO A 69 -13.58 -8.91 3.33
CA PRO A 69 -13.52 -10.33 3.03
C PRO A 69 -12.51 -10.49 1.90
N ALA A 70 -11.45 -11.25 2.15
CA ALA A 70 -10.40 -11.50 1.19
C ALA A 70 -11.07 -11.95 -0.11
N ALA A 71 -11.10 -11.07 -1.11
CA ALA A 71 -11.56 -11.46 -2.43
C ALA A 71 -10.70 -12.66 -2.81
N ASP A 72 -11.33 -13.80 -3.06
CA ASP A 72 -10.72 -15.09 -3.40
C ASP A 72 -9.77 -14.95 -4.59
N ARG A 73 -8.57 -14.43 -4.33
CA ARG A 73 -7.48 -14.39 -5.28
C ARG A 73 -6.73 -15.67 -5.03
N LYS A 74 -7.19 -16.73 -5.68
CA LYS A 74 -6.51 -18.02 -5.71
C LYS A 74 -5.04 -17.78 -6.06
N CYS A 75 -4.16 -18.01 -5.10
CA CYS A 75 -2.72 -17.99 -5.35
C CYS A 75 -2.41 -19.28 -6.14
N GLU A 76 -2.36 -19.17 -7.47
CA GLU A 76 -1.94 -20.30 -8.30
C GLU A 76 -0.42 -20.46 -8.19
N ASN A 77 0.03 -21.27 -7.24
CA ASN A 77 1.29 -22.00 -7.33
C ASN A 77 1.23 -23.21 -6.39
N VAL A 78 0.61 -24.29 -6.87
CA VAL A 78 0.78 -25.62 -6.28
C VAL A 78 1.49 -26.46 -7.33
N GLY A 79 2.82 -26.49 -7.25
CA GLY A 79 3.60 -27.56 -7.86
C GLY A 79 3.51 -28.82 -7.00
N PRO A 80 3.75 -30.01 -7.56
CA PRO A 80 3.61 -31.29 -6.82
C PRO A 80 4.60 -31.47 -5.66
N ASP A 81 5.58 -30.57 -5.49
CA ASP A 81 6.66 -30.65 -4.50
C ASP A 81 6.70 -29.43 -3.56
N THR A 82 5.54 -28.79 -3.33
CA THR A 82 5.49 -27.57 -2.53
C THR A 82 5.12 -27.92 -1.09
N GLU A 83 6.10 -27.97 -0.19
CA GLU A 83 5.90 -28.20 1.26
C GLU A 83 5.19 -27.03 1.96
N ILE A 84 5.17 -25.85 1.34
CA ILE A 84 4.65 -24.61 1.90
C ILE A 84 3.61 -24.02 0.94
N ALA A 85 2.39 -23.79 1.45
CA ALA A 85 1.31 -23.18 0.69
C ALA A 85 1.03 -21.73 1.16
N LEU A 86 0.91 -20.80 0.22
CA LEU A 86 0.42 -19.45 0.48
C LEU A 86 -1.11 -19.49 0.58
N ILE A 87 -1.63 -19.31 1.79
CA ILE A 87 -3.07 -19.47 2.09
C ILE A 87 -3.84 -18.15 1.84
N ALA A 88 -3.17 -17.01 1.98
CA ALA A 88 -3.75 -15.69 1.72
C ALA A 88 -2.66 -14.69 1.33
N GLU A 89 -3.04 -13.69 0.52
CA GLU A 89 -2.22 -12.55 0.15
C GLU A 89 -3.07 -11.28 0.25
N LYS A 90 -2.55 -10.22 0.87
CA LYS A 90 -3.26 -8.96 1.08
C LYS A 90 -2.47 -7.81 0.45
N GLY A 91 -3.14 -7.02 -0.39
CA GLY A 91 -2.54 -5.87 -1.08
C GLY A 91 -2.15 -6.13 -2.54
N GLN A 92 -1.37 -5.21 -3.11
CA GLN A 92 -0.87 -5.28 -4.49
C GLN A 92 0.53 -5.91 -4.52
N VAL A 93 0.77 -6.80 -5.48
CA VAL A 93 2.09 -7.43 -5.69
C VAL A 93 2.81 -6.76 -6.84
N ALA A 94 4.03 -6.27 -6.59
CA ALA A 94 4.85 -5.54 -7.55
C ALA A 94 4.96 -6.24 -8.92
N CYS A 95 5.26 -7.54 -8.92
CA CYS A 95 5.48 -8.32 -10.13
C CYS A 95 4.22 -8.97 -10.74
N ARG A 96 3.04 -8.56 -10.27
CA ARG A 96 1.73 -9.06 -10.74
C ARG A 96 0.81 -7.92 -11.15
N ASP A 97 0.77 -6.88 -10.32
CA ASP A 97 -0.22 -5.81 -10.36
C ASP A 97 0.37 -4.48 -10.84
N TYR A 98 1.70 -4.35 -10.93
CA TYR A 98 2.41 -3.16 -11.42
C TYR A 98 3.24 -3.45 -12.67
N PRO A 99 3.58 -2.42 -13.49
CA PRO A 99 4.41 -2.61 -14.66
C PRO A 99 5.77 -3.24 -14.32
N HIS A 100 6.07 -4.40 -14.88
CA HIS A 100 7.30 -5.14 -14.59
C HIS A 100 7.93 -5.75 -15.84
N ALA A 101 9.25 -5.96 -15.79
CA ALA A 101 9.96 -6.66 -16.85
C ALA A 101 9.54 -8.13 -16.87
N ARG A 102 9.47 -8.73 -18.05
CA ARG A 102 8.94 -10.09 -18.21
C ARG A 102 9.63 -11.17 -17.37
N HIS A 103 10.95 -11.14 -17.22
CA HIS A 103 11.68 -12.10 -16.40
C HIS A 103 11.32 -12.03 -14.90
N LEU A 104 10.63 -10.96 -14.46
CA LEU A 104 10.16 -10.79 -13.10
C LEU A 104 8.69 -11.20 -12.91
N CYS A 105 7.98 -11.61 -13.97
CA CYS A 105 6.53 -11.81 -13.91
C CYS A 105 6.13 -12.92 -12.92
N ALA A 106 5.29 -12.57 -11.94
CA ALA A 106 4.75 -13.53 -10.98
C ALA A 106 3.62 -14.40 -11.55
N LYS A 107 2.85 -13.89 -12.54
CA LYS A 107 1.78 -14.68 -13.21
C LYS A 107 2.36 -15.75 -14.14
N PHE A 108 3.47 -15.42 -14.81
CA PHE A 108 4.17 -16.31 -15.72
C PHE A 108 5.63 -16.41 -15.29
N PRO A 109 5.95 -17.26 -14.28
CA PRO A 109 7.31 -17.44 -13.80
C PRO A 109 8.24 -17.79 -14.95
N PHE A 110 9.38 -17.12 -15.02
CA PHE A 110 10.29 -17.22 -16.16
C PHE A 110 10.79 -18.65 -16.38
N ASP A 111 11.18 -19.36 -15.31
CA ASP A 111 11.74 -20.71 -15.40
C ASP A 111 10.71 -21.81 -15.68
N ARG A 112 9.42 -21.54 -15.47
CA ARG A 112 8.33 -22.54 -15.59
C ARG A 112 7.44 -22.33 -16.80
N THR A 113 7.51 -21.18 -17.45
CA THR A 113 6.59 -20.81 -18.53
C THR A 113 7.36 -20.44 -19.80
N PRO A 114 6.79 -20.67 -21.00
CA PRO A 114 7.42 -20.25 -22.24
C PRO A 114 7.70 -18.76 -22.23
N HIS A 115 8.91 -18.36 -22.60
CA HIS A 115 9.36 -16.96 -22.55
C HIS A 115 8.57 -16.03 -23.47
N GLN A 116 7.64 -16.52 -24.28
CA GLN A 116 6.74 -15.74 -25.12
C GLN A 116 5.51 -15.22 -24.35
N LYS A 117 5.03 -15.94 -23.32
CA LYS A 117 3.77 -15.62 -22.59
C LYS A 117 3.87 -14.42 -21.63
N TYR A 118 3.21 -13.32 -21.92
CA TYR A 118 3.23 -12.12 -21.05
C TYR A 118 1.88 -11.86 -20.38
N CYS A 119 1.88 -11.09 -19.29
CA CYS A 119 0.66 -10.56 -18.68
C CYS A 119 0.41 -9.09 -19.05
N SER A 120 -0.76 -8.56 -18.69
CA SER A 120 -1.16 -7.17 -18.98
C SER A 120 -0.22 -6.10 -18.43
N MET A 121 0.51 -6.40 -17.36
CA MET A 121 1.47 -5.48 -16.73
C MET A 121 2.91 -5.73 -17.18
N CYS A 122 3.17 -6.69 -18.06
CA CYS A 122 4.53 -6.94 -18.55
C CYS A 122 4.97 -5.85 -19.54
N TYR A 123 6.24 -5.46 -19.47
CA TYR A 123 6.90 -4.66 -20.49
C TYR A 123 8.16 -5.35 -21.03
N CYS A 124 8.54 -4.97 -22.24
CA CYS A 124 9.80 -5.38 -22.85
C CYS A 124 10.97 -4.66 -22.20
N TYR A 125 11.86 -5.42 -21.55
CA TYR A 125 13.05 -4.87 -20.88
C TYR A 125 13.90 -4.02 -21.82
N VAL A 126 14.13 -4.46 -23.05
CA VAL A 126 15.00 -3.78 -24.01
C VAL A 126 14.36 -2.50 -24.58
N CYS A 127 13.06 -2.55 -24.89
CA CYS A 127 12.38 -1.45 -25.57
C CYS A 127 11.74 -0.43 -24.62
N ASP A 128 11.52 -0.77 -23.34
CA ASP A 128 10.72 0.03 -22.40
C ASP A 128 9.32 0.36 -22.98
N THR A 129 8.65 -0.65 -23.51
CA THR A 129 7.27 -0.60 -24.04
C THR A 129 6.46 -1.77 -23.51
N ALA A 130 5.12 -1.64 -23.45
CA ALA A 130 4.23 -2.75 -23.10
C ALA A 130 4.54 -3.99 -23.96
N ALA A 131 4.52 -5.17 -23.33
CA ALA A 131 4.70 -6.43 -24.04
C ALA A 131 3.42 -6.76 -24.85
N PRO A 132 3.55 -7.28 -26.08
CA PRO A 132 4.79 -7.59 -26.80
C PRO A 132 5.30 -6.38 -27.60
N CYS A 133 6.63 -6.26 -27.74
CA CYS A 133 7.25 -5.30 -28.67
C CYS A 133 7.41 -5.91 -30.08
N ALA A 134 7.78 -5.11 -31.08
CA ALA A 134 7.99 -5.60 -32.45
C ALA A 134 9.05 -6.71 -32.58
N LEU A 135 10.06 -6.74 -31.69
CA LEU A 135 11.12 -7.75 -31.66
C LEU A 135 10.93 -8.79 -30.54
N TRP A 136 9.68 -8.99 -30.09
CA TRP A 136 9.38 -9.86 -28.95
C TRP A 136 9.84 -11.30 -29.19
N GLU A 137 9.43 -11.86 -30.31
CA GLU A 137 9.70 -13.25 -30.75
C GLU A 137 10.52 -13.31 -32.04
N VAL A 138 10.98 -12.15 -32.53
CA VAL A 138 11.54 -12.03 -33.87
C VAL A 138 13.06 -11.89 -33.82
N GLY A 139 13.74 -12.68 -34.66
CA GLY A 139 15.17 -12.59 -34.90
C GLY A 139 16.02 -13.36 -33.88
N THR A 140 17.34 -13.11 -33.92
CA THR A 140 18.32 -13.78 -33.07
C THR A 140 18.27 -13.30 -31.62
N SER A 141 17.85 -12.05 -31.40
CA SER A 141 17.72 -11.43 -30.08
C SER A 141 16.24 -11.28 -29.72
N GLN A 142 15.56 -12.39 -29.46
CA GLN A 142 14.17 -12.40 -29.01
C GLN A 142 14.04 -11.66 -27.67
N HIS A 143 13.41 -10.49 -27.67
CA HIS A 143 13.33 -9.64 -26.47
C HIS A 143 12.57 -10.29 -25.30
N CYS A 144 11.78 -11.32 -25.58
CA CYS A 144 11.06 -12.08 -24.59
C CYS A 144 12.02 -12.86 -23.63
N HIS A 145 13.25 -13.15 -24.06
CA HIS A 145 14.34 -13.73 -23.26
C HIS A 145 15.17 -12.68 -22.48
N ALA A 146 14.83 -11.39 -22.58
CA ALA A 146 15.64 -10.33 -22.00
C ALA A 146 15.59 -10.33 -20.47
N MET A 147 16.77 -10.52 -19.87
CA MET A 147 17.00 -10.50 -18.43
C MET A 147 17.91 -9.34 -18.05
N GLY A 148 17.54 -8.59 -17.00
CA GLY A 148 18.32 -7.43 -16.58
C GLY A 148 19.67 -7.74 -15.95
N GLN A 149 19.92 -9.01 -15.63
CA GLN A 149 21.18 -9.48 -15.04
C GLN A 149 22.24 -9.81 -16.08
N ILE A 150 21.87 -9.95 -17.36
CA ILE A 150 22.82 -10.30 -18.43
C ILE A 150 23.32 -9.02 -19.09
N ALA A 151 24.64 -8.83 -19.08
CA ALA A 151 25.29 -7.63 -19.61
C ALA A 151 24.92 -7.32 -21.08
N ALA A 152 24.78 -8.35 -21.93
CA ALA A 152 24.40 -8.18 -23.32
C ALA A 152 23.04 -7.45 -23.49
N TRP A 153 22.07 -7.74 -22.61
CA TRP A 153 20.75 -7.09 -22.64
C TRP A 153 20.79 -5.66 -22.10
N GLN A 154 21.68 -5.37 -21.14
CA GLN A 154 21.90 -4.02 -20.64
C GLN A 154 22.45 -3.12 -21.76
N VAL A 155 23.47 -3.60 -22.49
CA VAL A 155 24.05 -2.89 -23.63
C VAL A 155 23.02 -2.62 -24.72
N GLU A 156 22.21 -3.62 -25.10
CA GLU A 156 21.18 -3.45 -26.13
C GLU A 156 20.07 -2.48 -25.67
N ARG A 157 19.69 -2.50 -24.39
CA ARG A 157 18.74 -1.55 -23.81
C ARG A 157 19.27 -0.11 -23.88
N ASP A 158 20.52 0.12 -23.50
CA ASP A 158 21.14 1.45 -23.54
C ASP A 158 21.28 1.96 -24.97
N ARG A 159 21.62 1.07 -25.91
CA ARG A 159 21.60 1.37 -27.34
C ARG A 159 20.20 1.81 -27.81
N MET A 160 19.15 1.08 -27.43
CA MET A 160 17.77 1.42 -27.79
C MET A 160 17.32 2.75 -27.20
N ARG A 161 17.66 3.03 -25.94
CA ARG A 161 17.39 4.32 -25.28
C ARG A 161 18.08 5.48 -25.99
N THR A 162 19.36 5.31 -26.33
CA THR A 162 20.13 6.32 -27.08
C THR A 162 19.48 6.59 -28.44
N ARG A 163 19.10 5.54 -29.18
CA ARG A 163 18.39 5.69 -30.48
C ARG A 163 17.06 6.43 -30.33
N ARG A 164 16.29 6.16 -29.27
CA ARG A 164 15.03 6.88 -28.98
C ARG A 164 15.28 8.35 -28.69
N CYS A 165 16.27 8.68 -27.85
CA CYS A 165 16.64 10.07 -27.55
C CYS A 165 17.07 10.83 -28.82
N LEU A 166 17.92 10.22 -29.65
CA LEU A 166 18.34 10.82 -30.93
C LEU A 166 17.16 11.02 -31.88
N ALA A 167 16.28 10.02 -32.03
CA ALA A 167 15.11 10.12 -32.88
C ALA A 167 14.12 11.20 -32.42
N MET A 168 13.98 11.40 -31.10
CA MET A 168 13.19 12.51 -30.55
C MET A 168 13.84 13.86 -30.83
N ALA A 169 15.17 13.97 -30.66
CA ALA A 169 15.91 15.20 -30.95
C ALA A 169 15.84 15.61 -32.44
N SER A 170 15.84 14.63 -33.36
CA SER A 170 15.71 14.90 -34.80
C SER A 170 14.33 15.37 -35.23
N LYS A 171 13.27 15.15 -34.43
CA LYS A 171 11.89 15.59 -34.73
C LYS A 171 11.57 17.01 -34.27
N ILE A 172 12.46 17.64 -33.50
CA ILE A 172 12.27 19.00 -32.96
C ILE A 172 12.82 20.06 -33.93
N ARG A 173 13.53 19.65 -34.99
CA ARG A 173 14.09 20.52 -36.02
C ARG A 173 13.26 20.42 -37.31
#